data_AF-A0A4Y5S358-F1
#
_entry.id   AF-A0A4Y5S358-F1
#
_cell.length_a   1.000
_cell.length_b   1.000
_cell.length_c   1.000
_cell.angle_alpha   90.00
_cell.angle_beta   90.00
_cell.angle_gamma   90.00
#
_symmetry.space_group_name_H-M   'P 1'
#
loop_
_entity.id
_entity.type
_entity.pdbx_description
1 polymer ?
#
loop_
_entity_poly.entity_id
_entity_poly.type
_entity_poly.pdbx_seq_one_letter_code
_entity_poly.pdbx_strand_id
1 'polypeptide(L)'
;QQVLNSERSYSFPNANPFLDEDDDRSNLGSVGYRYRRFDLGGDIKLVCRCEHDAVVENKTAEGESETPLFMTIRALNEWDSRISGGIDWRAKLDIQRGAVLGAEIKNNAFKLAKWTVSALLAGSDL
;
A
#
# COMPACT_ATOMS: atom_id res chain seq x y z
N GLN A 1 4.32 -3.27 -8.57
CA GLN A 1 5.38 -4.18 -9.04
C GLN A 1 6.58 -3.42 -9.60
N GLN A 2 6.42 -2.54 -10.60
CA GLN A 2 7.55 -1.81 -11.22
C GLN A 2 8.47 -1.03 -10.26
N VAL A 3 7.92 -0.50 -9.15
CA VAL A 3 8.70 0.25 -8.15
C VAL A 3 9.47 -0.64 -7.15
N LEU A 4 9.37 -1.96 -7.27
CA LEU A 4 9.99 -2.93 -6.38
C LEU A 4 11.27 -3.50 -7.00
N ASN A 5 12.20 -3.93 -6.15
CA ASN A 5 13.34 -4.73 -6.59
C ASN A 5 12.88 -6.19 -6.75
N SER A 6 12.90 -6.70 -7.98
CA SER A 6 12.45 -8.06 -8.31
C SER A 6 13.39 -9.17 -7.79
N GLU A 7 14.63 -8.84 -7.44
CA GLU A 7 15.63 -9.81 -6.98
C GLU A 7 15.61 -10.01 -5.46
N ARG A 8 14.90 -9.13 -4.72
CA ARG A 8 14.81 -9.17 -3.26
C ARG A 8 13.36 -9.33 -2.84
N SER A 9 13.13 -10.22 -1.88
CA SER A 9 11.80 -10.43 -1.30
C SER A 9 11.90 -10.67 0.20
N TYR A 10 10.81 -10.36 0.90
CA TYR A 10 10.64 -10.68 2.30
C TYR A 10 9.58 -11.77 2.44
N SER A 11 9.92 -12.86 3.12
CA SER A 11 9.02 -13.98 3.33
C SER A 11 8.40 -13.92 4.73
N PHE A 12 7.08 -14.06 4.79
CA PHE A 12 6.38 -14.27 6.05
C PHE A 12 6.57 -15.71 6.55
N PRO A 13 6.31 -15.99 7.85
CA PRO A 13 6.39 -17.34 8.39
C PRO A 13 5.46 -18.35 7.70
N ASN A 14 4.32 -17.89 7.19
CA ASN A 14 3.36 -18.70 6.46
C ASN A 14 3.39 -18.39 4.97
N ALA A 15 3.25 -19.41 4.14
CA ALA A 15 3.15 -19.28 2.69
C ALA A 15 1.87 -18.53 2.27
N ASN A 16 1.87 -18.04 1.03
CA ASN A 16 0.68 -17.44 0.43
C ASN A 16 -0.42 -18.51 0.27
N PRO A 17 -1.63 -18.32 0.83
CA PRO A 17 -2.68 -19.33 0.83
C PRO A 17 -3.44 -19.46 -0.51
N PHE A 18 -3.09 -18.67 -1.53
CA PHE A 18 -3.71 -18.69 -2.85
C PHE A 18 -2.82 -19.31 -3.93
N LEU A 19 -1.71 -19.93 -3.51
CA LEU A 19 -0.81 -20.65 -4.39
C LEU A 19 -0.81 -22.12 -4.00
N ASP A 20 -0.89 -22.98 -5.00
CA ASP A 20 -0.57 -24.39 -4.83
C ASP A 20 0.95 -24.59 -4.87
N GLU A 21 1.43 -25.75 -4.39
CA GLU A 21 2.87 -26.03 -4.30
C GLU A 21 3.59 -25.97 -5.66
N ASP A 22 2.87 -26.27 -6.73
CA ASP A 22 3.37 -26.31 -8.11
C ASP A 22 3.23 -24.96 -8.86
N ASP A 23 2.65 -23.93 -8.24
CA ASP A 23 2.44 -22.63 -8.89
C ASP A 23 3.76 -21.86 -9.07
N ASP A 24 3.96 -21.34 -10.29
CA ASP A 24 5.10 -20.51 -10.61
C ASP A 24 5.02 -19.13 -9.92
N ARG A 25 5.77 -18.99 -8.84
CA ARG A 25 5.87 -17.75 -8.05
C ARG A 25 6.45 -16.57 -8.84
N SER A 26 7.12 -16.80 -9.97
CA SER A 26 7.77 -15.75 -10.75
C SER A 26 6.79 -14.76 -11.40
N ASN A 27 5.55 -15.20 -11.64
CA ASN A 27 4.49 -14.35 -12.22
C ASN A 27 3.61 -13.67 -11.18
N LEU A 28 3.84 -13.93 -9.89
CA LEU A 28 3.01 -13.37 -8.84
C LEU A 28 3.46 -11.95 -8.50
N GLY A 29 2.49 -11.04 -8.41
CA GLY A 29 2.75 -9.73 -7.83
C GLY A 29 3.16 -9.87 -6.36
N SER A 30 4.13 -9.06 -5.92
CA SER A 30 4.46 -8.91 -4.49
C SER A 30 3.20 -8.55 -3.71
N VAL A 31 2.85 -9.40 -2.73
CA VAL A 31 1.78 -9.19 -1.75
C VAL A 31 2.04 -10.04 -0.51
N GLY A 32 1.90 -9.44 0.66
CA GLY A 32 1.92 -10.11 1.95
C GLY A 32 0.57 -10.03 2.64
N TYR A 33 0.04 -11.15 3.13
CA TYR A 33 -1.25 -11.19 3.83
C TYR A 33 -1.06 -11.23 5.34
N ARG A 34 -1.82 -10.38 6.05
CA ARG A 34 -1.86 -10.35 7.52
C ARG A 34 -3.30 -10.44 8.01
N TYR A 35 -3.62 -11.50 8.74
CA TYR A 35 -4.94 -11.66 9.35
C TYR A 35 -4.92 -10.99 10.72
N ARG A 36 -5.73 -9.95 10.90
CA ARG A 36 -5.81 -9.17 12.14
C ARG A 36 -7.18 -9.32 12.76
N ARG A 37 -7.21 -9.33 14.09
CA ARG A 37 -8.45 -9.36 14.87
C ARG A 37 -8.62 -8.04 15.62
N PHE A 38 -9.83 -7.50 15.57
CA PHE A 38 -10.24 -6.30 16.27
C PHE A 38 -11.44 -6.65 17.17
N ASP A 39 -11.42 -6.14 18.40
CA ASP A 39 -12.57 -6.18 19.30
C ASP A 39 -13.36 -4.88 19.12
N LEU A 40 -14.62 -5.00 18.72
CA LEU A 40 -15.50 -3.84 18.47
C LEU A 40 -16.46 -3.58 19.65
N GLY A 41 -16.31 -4.32 20.76
CA GLY A 41 -17.24 -4.31 21.88
C GLY A 41 -18.54 -5.07 21.56
N GLY A 42 -19.40 -5.22 22.57
CA GLY A 42 -20.69 -5.90 22.41
C GLY A 42 -20.59 -7.37 21.97
N ASP A 43 -19.50 -8.06 22.34
CA ASP A 43 -19.13 -9.42 21.88
C ASP A 43 -18.93 -9.54 20.36
N ILE A 44 -18.66 -8.43 19.67
CA ILE A 44 -18.35 -8.42 18.24
C ILE A 44 -16.84 -8.47 18.05
N LYS A 45 -16.36 -9.55 17.42
CA LYS A 45 -14.96 -9.75 17.04
C LYS A 45 -14.85 -9.72 15.52
N LEU A 46 -14.18 -8.70 14.98
CA LEU A 46 -13.89 -8.61 13.56
C LEU A 46 -12.55 -9.30 13.28
N VAL A 47 -12.52 -10.19 12.29
CA VAL A 47 -11.29 -10.70 11.69
C VAL A 47 -11.20 -10.18 10.27
N CYS A 48 -10.09 -9.52 9.93
CA CYS A 48 -9.88 -8.92 8.63
C CYS A 48 -8.60 -9.47 8.00
N ARG A 49 -8.69 -9.94 6.75
CA ARG A 49 -7.52 -10.18 5.91
C ARG A 49 -7.02 -8.84 5.41
N CYS A 50 -5.84 -8.46 5.83
CA CYS A 50 -5.16 -7.25 5.41
C CYS A 50 -3.99 -7.60 4.49
N GLU A 51 -3.49 -6.60 3.76
CA GLU A 51 -2.50 -6.76 2.70
C GLU A 51 -1.41 -5.70 2.84
N HIS A 52 -0.16 -6.08 2.59
CA HIS A 52 0.98 -5.19 2.39
C HIS A 52 1.57 -5.46 1.00
N ASP A 53 1.94 -4.41 0.29
CA ASP A 53 2.45 -4.52 -1.08
C ASP A 53 3.98 -4.68 -1.13
N ALA A 54 4.69 -4.13 -0.13
CA ALA A 54 6.14 -4.10 -0.09
C ALA A 54 6.71 -4.00 1.33
N VAL A 55 8.05 -4.15 1.42
CA VAL A 55 8.85 -3.86 2.60
C VAL A 55 9.97 -2.87 2.26
N VAL A 56 10.37 -2.07 3.24
CA VAL A 56 11.53 -1.18 3.18
C VAL A 56 12.47 -1.52 4.32
N GLU A 57 13.77 -1.65 4.01
CA GLU A 57 14.82 -1.85 5.01
C GLU A 57 14.90 -0.62 5.94
N ASN A 58 14.80 -0.84 7.26
CA ASN A 58 14.89 0.21 8.26
C ASN A 58 16.37 0.55 8.54
N LYS A 59 16.93 1.51 7.77
CA LYS A 59 18.35 1.91 7.86
C LYS A 59 18.74 2.67 9.14
N THR A 60 17.78 3.02 9.99
CA THR A 60 18.00 3.83 11.21
C THR A 60 18.10 3.00 12.50
N ALA A 61 17.86 1.69 12.45
CA ALA A 61 18.03 0.81 13.61
C ALA A 61 19.50 0.38 13.74
N GLU A 62 20.31 1.17 14.43
CA GLU A 62 21.64 0.73 14.87
C GLU A 62 21.48 -0.36 15.94
N GLY A 63 21.72 -1.63 15.55
CA GLY A 63 22.09 -2.68 16.50
C GLY A 63 20.98 -3.54 17.13
N GLU A 64 19.69 -3.29 16.88
CA GLU A 64 18.62 -4.16 17.40
C GLU A 64 17.56 -4.46 16.32
N SER A 65 17.54 -5.73 15.88
CA SER A 65 16.52 -6.37 15.03
C SER A 65 16.02 -5.50 13.87
N GLU A 66 16.56 -5.70 12.67
CA GLU A 66 16.05 -5.13 11.40
C GLU A 66 14.56 -5.45 11.22
N THR A 67 13.69 -4.66 11.84
CA THR A 67 12.25 -4.76 11.67
C THR A 67 11.94 -4.07 10.35
N PRO A 68 11.50 -4.81 9.31
CA PRO A 68 11.18 -4.19 8.04
C PRO A 68 9.98 -3.27 8.22
N LEU A 69 9.99 -2.12 7.53
CA LEU A 69 8.83 -1.26 7.44
C LEU A 69 7.91 -1.80 6.35
N PHE A 70 6.65 -2.06 6.67
CA PHE A 70 5.66 -2.55 5.71
C PHE A 70 4.97 -1.38 5.01
N MET A 71 4.78 -1.49 3.69
CA MET A 71 4.26 -0.41 2.86
C MET A 71 3.01 -0.84 2.08
N THR A 72 2.04 0.07 1.97
CA THR A 72 0.94 -0.01 1.00
C THR A 72 1.23 0.89 -0.20
N ILE A 73 1.18 0.35 -1.42
CA ILE A 73 1.51 1.07 -2.65
C ILE A 73 0.24 1.30 -3.47
N ARG A 74 -0.06 2.57 -3.75
CA ARG A 74 -1.16 2.98 -4.62
C ARG A 74 -0.67 4.01 -5.63
N ALA A 75 -1.33 4.06 -6.78
CA ALA A 75 -1.00 4.99 -7.85
C ALA A 75 -2.19 5.90 -8.16
N LEU A 76 -1.98 7.20 -8.03
CA LEU A 76 -2.88 8.18 -8.63
C LEU A 76 -2.58 8.27 -10.14
N ASN A 77 -3.57 8.68 -10.91
CA ASN A 77 -3.45 8.80 -12.36
C ASN A 77 -4.06 10.12 -12.83
N GLU A 78 -3.37 10.77 -13.77
CA GLU A 78 -3.88 11.91 -14.52
C GLU A 78 -4.33 11.42 -15.90
N TRP A 79 -5.48 11.91 -16.37
CA TRP A 79 -5.92 11.71 -17.76
C TRP A 79 -5.87 13.03 -18.53
N ASP A 80 -6.99 13.62 -18.94
CA ASP A 80 -7.00 14.97 -19.53
C ASP A 80 -7.32 16.01 -18.46
N SER A 81 -6.31 16.75 -18.01
CA SER A 81 -6.44 17.81 -17.01
C SER A 81 -7.41 18.93 -17.42
N ARG A 82 -7.59 19.15 -18.73
CA ARG A 82 -8.47 20.21 -19.27
C ARG A 82 -9.94 19.83 -19.20
N ILE A 83 -10.24 18.53 -19.27
CA ILE A 83 -11.61 18.01 -19.25
C ILE A 83 -12.00 17.59 -17.84
N SER A 84 -11.06 17.01 -17.09
CA SER A 84 -11.29 16.53 -15.72
C SER A 84 -11.57 17.64 -14.69
N GLY A 85 -11.36 18.91 -15.05
CA GLY A 85 -11.32 20.00 -14.07
C GLY A 85 -10.16 19.86 -13.07
N GLY A 86 -9.12 19.12 -13.47
CA GLY A 86 -7.93 18.86 -12.68
C GLY A 86 -6.85 19.92 -12.89
N ILE A 87 -5.75 19.76 -12.16
CA ILE A 87 -4.53 20.55 -12.34
C ILE A 87 -3.62 19.79 -13.29
N ASP A 88 -2.94 20.46 -14.22
CA ASP A 88 -1.88 19.84 -15.03
C ASP A 88 -0.68 19.47 -14.15
N TRP A 89 -0.47 18.16 -13.97
CA TRP A 89 0.60 17.64 -13.12
C TRP A 89 1.98 18.02 -13.64
N ARG A 90 2.20 18.05 -14.96
CA ARG A 90 3.52 18.39 -15.51
C ARG A 90 3.95 19.80 -15.15
N ALA A 91 3.00 20.74 -15.08
CA ALA A 91 3.28 22.12 -14.75
C ALA A 91 3.36 22.38 -13.23
N LYS A 92 2.67 21.59 -12.41
CA LYS A 92 2.42 21.94 -10.99
C LYS A 92 2.97 20.95 -9.97
N LEU A 93 3.33 19.72 -10.34
CA LEU A 93 3.75 18.72 -9.38
C LEU A 93 5.12 19.04 -8.74
N ASP A 94 6.00 19.81 -9.38
CA ASP A 94 7.25 20.22 -8.72
C ASP A 94 7.12 21.47 -7.84
N ILE A 95 6.27 22.41 -8.22
CA ILE A 95 6.18 23.73 -7.55
C ILE A 95 5.02 23.76 -6.54
N GLN A 96 3.95 22.99 -6.77
CA GLN A 96 2.69 23.06 -6.03
C GLN A 96 2.11 21.67 -5.71
N ARG A 97 2.94 20.78 -5.15
CA ARG A 97 2.54 19.40 -4.74
C ARG A 97 1.26 19.35 -3.91
N GLY A 98 1.14 20.25 -2.94
CA GLY A 98 -0.06 20.33 -2.09
C GLY A 98 -1.33 20.69 -2.85
N ALA A 99 -1.23 21.53 -3.89
CA ALA A 99 -2.39 21.89 -4.72
C ALA A 99 -2.84 20.69 -5.57
N VAL A 100 -1.89 19.95 -6.15
CA VAL A 100 -2.17 18.71 -6.89
C VAL A 100 -2.84 17.69 -5.96
N LEU A 101 -2.28 17.46 -4.78
CA LEU A 101 -2.88 16.55 -3.79
C LEU A 101 -4.28 17.00 -3.34
N GLY A 102 -4.49 18.29 -3.11
CA GLY A 102 -5.79 18.85 -2.75
C GLY A 102 -6.84 18.64 -3.85
N ALA A 103 -6.48 18.85 -5.11
CA ALA A 103 -7.34 18.55 -6.24
C ALA A 103 -7.68 17.06 -6.33
N GLU A 104 -6.71 16.18 -6.10
CA GLU A 104 -6.93 14.72 -6.09
C GLU A 104 -7.82 14.28 -4.93
N ILE A 105 -7.66 14.83 -3.73
CA ILE A 105 -8.57 14.57 -2.61
C ILE A 105 -9.99 14.97 -2.97
N LYS A 106 -10.18 16.14 -3.58
CA LYS A 106 -11.51 16.61 -3.98
C LYS A 106 -12.15 15.71 -5.06
N ASN A 107 -11.38 15.33 -6.09
CA ASN A 107 -11.89 14.61 -7.25
C ASN A 107 -11.99 13.09 -7.01
N ASN A 108 -11.16 12.54 -6.12
CA ASN A 108 -11.01 11.11 -5.89
C ASN A 108 -11.19 10.72 -4.41
N ALA A 109 -11.93 11.50 -3.63
CA ALA A 109 -12.09 11.34 -2.18
C ALA A 109 -12.38 9.89 -1.76
N PHE A 110 -13.35 9.23 -2.41
CA PHE A 110 -13.72 7.85 -2.08
C PHE A 110 -12.60 6.83 -2.37
N LYS A 111 -11.84 7.04 -3.46
CA LYS A 111 -10.71 6.18 -3.83
C LYS A 111 -9.60 6.28 -2.78
N LEU A 112 -9.22 7.51 -2.43
CA LEU A 112 -8.20 7.80 -1.43
C LEU A 112 -8.61 7.31 -0.04
N ALA A 113 -9.85 7.57 0.38
CA ALA A 113 -10.36 7.12 1.68
C ALA A 113 -10.29 5.59 1.83
N LYS A 114 -10.71 4.84 0.81
CA LYS A 114 -10.59 3.37 0.83
C LYS A 114 -9.14 2.91 0.97
N TRP A 115 -8.23 3.50 0.20
CA TRP A 115 -6.80 3.17 0.27
C TRP A 115 -6.22 3.44 1.66
N THR A 116 -6.50 4.61 2.24
CA THR A 116 -6.03 4.97 3.58
C THR A 116 -6.60 4.04 4.65
N VAL A 117 -7.91 3.72 4.61
CA VAL A 117 -8.52 2.78 5.56
C VAL A 117 -7.89 1.40 5.45
N SER A 118 -7.67 0.88 4.24
CA SER A 118 -6.98 -0.40 4.04
C SER A 118 -5.56 -0.40 4.62
N ALA A 119 -4.79 0.68 4.43
CA ALA A 119 -3.44 0.80 4.98
C ALA A 119 -3.43 0.85 6.52
N LEU A 120 -4.38 1.59 7.12
CA LEU A 120 -4.56 1.67 8.57
C LEU A 120 -4.96 0.32 9.17
N LEU A 121 -5.91 -0.38 8.54
CA LEU A 121 -6.32 -1.72 8.97
C LEU A 121 -5.18 -2.73 8.83
N ALA A 122 -4.35 -2.64 7.79
CA ALA A 122 -3.16 -3.47 7.65
C ALA A 122 -2.09 -3.17 8.70
N GLY A 123 -2.04 -1.93 9.19
CA GLY A 123 -0.96 -1.45 10.05
C GLY A 123 0.33 -1.33 9.24
N SER A 124 0.22 -0.73 8.04
CA SER A 124 1.39 -0.37 7.24
C SER A 124 2.08 0.83 7.87
N ASP A 125 3.41 0.82 7.87
CA ASP A 125 4.25 1.91 8.34
C ASP A 125 4.30 3.06 7.31
N LEU A 126 4.12 2.72 6.02
CA LEU A 126 4.20 3.61 4.86
C LEU A 126 3.01 3.46 3.89
#